data_AF-A0A9E3R131-F1
#
_entry.id   AF-A0A9E3R131-F1
#
_cell.length_a   1.000
_cell.length_b   1.000
_cell.length_c   1.000
_cell.angle_alpha   90.00
_cell.angle_beta   90.00
_cell.angle_gamma   90.00
#
_symmetry.space_group_name_H-M   'P 1'
#
loop_
_entity.id
_entity.type
_entity.pdbx_description
1 polymer ?
#
loop_
_entity_poly.entity_id
_entity_poly.type
_entity_poly.pdbx_seq_one_letter_code
_entity_poly.pdbx_strand_id
1 'polypeptide(L)'
;MSRRLAPVALTVGVLLSGAAHADLFSPGELAKQHQNLSGMSNCTQCHPAGGQLSPDKCLDCHTELKPEMQSGRGYHGHLNADQKAKCETCHHEHQGVTFALVNWGKGGKKSFEHARTGWPLEGGHAPVECEKCHEPRFQSAAIKALLQKQPGRESYLGTPTACAGCHFDEHRGQLGNECQSCHVVKAWKPAPSFDHATLEFPLEGKHKKVACEKCHPTQNGTEAKGTFPAPKHETFAKYNGLDFKKCTDCHKDPHDNKFGQRCTSCHTVDGWLIIRNAAQERSFHDKTRFPLKGEHLDAPCKSCHGPLPGMPVKFKGLPFDTCATCHADAHEGQLGAAKCETCHTVDGFSPPRFELAQHQKTNFPLDGAHQLVGCRGCHPASQAVLAKVPPALKLKLSRQRRPLLVSAALFDVGKKPEACESCHVDVHQGQFEKKACSACHDVQAFQTVKFDHQKDSRFHLDGGHAKVACAKCHGPDAKGVVRYKPLSLQCNACHADVHAGQFSAAGTLAACEKCHTVESFKPAVAFEHKPPFTTFELDGAHQKVSCEKCHPKVKTKGVEVVRYRPLPRECEGCHSDFHHGAFEGFSP
;
A
#
# COMPACT_ATOMS: atom_id res chain seq x y z
N MET A 1 50.66 81.84 -53.71
CA MET A 1 51.66 80.99 -54.38
C MET A 1 50.96 80.13 -55.43
N SER A 2 51.51 80.11 -56.64
CA SER A 2 51.30 79.13 -57.74
C SER A 2 49.87 78.97 -58.30
N ARG A 3 49.45 79.68 -59.36
CA ARG A 3 49.76 79.48 -60.80
C ARG A 3 49.74 78.02 -61.28
N ARG A 4 48.78 77.71 -62.19
CA ARG A 4 48.88 76.87 -63.41
C ARG A 4 47.57 77.07 -64.20
N LEU A 5 47.58 77.93 -65.23
CA LEU A 5 47.68 77.63 -66.68
C LEU A 5 46.35 77.17 -67.32
N ALA A 6 45.80 78.03 -68.21
CA ALA A 6 44.75 77.77 -69.21
C ALA A 6 45.36 77.05 -70.45
N PRO A 7 44.62 76.54 -71.49
CA PRO A 7 43.62 77.31 -72.28
C PRO A 7 42.41 76.56 -72.92
N VAL A 8 41.36 77.36 -73.20
CA VAL A 8 40.53 77.48 -74.43
C VAL A 8 39.97 76.21 -75.13
N ALA A 9 38.64 76.14 -75.21
CA ALA A 9 37.93 75.76 -76.44
C ALA A 9 36.54 76.45 -76.52
N LEU A 10 36.32 77.06 -77.69
CA LEU A 10 35.22 77.88 -78.16
C LEU A 10 33.94 77.05 -78.37
N THR A 11 32.75 77.55 -77.99
CA THR A 11 31.50 77.29 -78.75
C THR A 11 30.33 78.18 -78.33
N VAL A 12 29.98 79.05 -79.29
CA VAL A 12 28.68 79.64 -79.66
C VAL A 12 27.46 79.26 -78.79
N GLY A 13 26.92 80.25 -78.09
CA GLY A 13 25.58 80.18 -77.49
C GLY A 13 24.50 80.55 -78.50
N VAL A 14 23.74 79.56 -78.97
CA VAL A 14 22.44 79.75 -79.62
C VAL A 14 21.35 79.51 -78.57
N LEU A 15 20.63 80.57 -78.24
CA LEU A 15 19.36 80.50 -77.49
C LEU A 15 18.32 79.84 -78.41
N LEU A 16 18.02 78.57 -78.16
CA LEU A 16 16.87 77.87 -78.72
C LEU A 16 15.81 77.72 -77.64
N SER A 17 14.75 78.52 -77.78
CA SER A 17 13.47 78.35 -77.09
C SER A 17 12.91 76.96 -77.41
N GLY A 18 13.13 76.00 -76.51
CA GLY A 18 12.52 74.68 -76.59
C GLY A 18 11.03 74.78 -76.26
N ALA A 19 10.18 74.86 -77.28
CA ALA A 19 8.76 74.58 -77.15
C ALA A 19 8.60 73.09 -76.78
N ALA A 20 8.26 72.82 -75.51
CA ALA A 20 7.87 71.50 -75.04
C ALA A 20 6.55 71.11 -75.73
N HIS A 21 6.63 70.24 -76.74
CA HIS A 21 5.48 69.53 -77.26
C HIS A 21 5.26 68.33 -76.33
N ALA A 22 4.24 68.41 -75.48
CA ALA A 22 3.70 67.24 -74.81
C ALA A 22 2.98 66.41 -75.89
N ASP A 23 3.51 65.24 -76.21
CA ASP A 23 2.85 64.29 -77.11
C ASP A 23 1.48 63.91 -76.53
N LEU A 24 0.44 64.41 -77.17
CA LEU A 24 -0.98 64.20 -76.87
C LEU A 24 -1.48 62.84 -77.41
N PHE A 25 -0.66 61.80 -77.34
CA PHE A 25 -0.99 60.48 -77.88
C PHE A 25 -1.04 59.44 -76.76
N SER A 26 -2.12 58.65 -76.74
CA SER A 26 -2.35 57.57 -75.78
C SER A 26 -1.07 56.73 -75.61
N PRO A 27 -0.54 56.55 -74.38
CA PRO A 27 0.73 55.84 -74.15
C PRO A 27 0.75 54.38 -74.63
N GLY A 28 -0.41 53.83 -74.97
CA GLY A 28 -0.64 52.48 -75.49
C GLY A 28 -2.13 52.15 -75.51
N GLU A 29 -2.48 50.96 -75.98
CA GLU A 29 -3.86 50.44 -75.94
C GLU A 29 -4.30 50.16 -74.50
N LEU A 30 -5.59 50.33 -74.23
CA LEU A 30 -6.18 50.00 -72.93
C LEU A 30 -6.26 48.48 -72.73
N ALA A 31 -6.19 48.05 -71.46
CA ALA A 31 -6.42 46.70 -71.02
C ALA A 31 -7.83 46.23 -71.39
N LYS A 32 -7.99 44.92 -71.57
CA LYS A 32 -9.25 44.28 -71.99
C LYS A 32 -10.48 44.78 -71.24
N GLN A 33 -10.35 45.02 -69.94
CA GLN A 33 -11.44 45.42 -69.04
C GLN A 33 -11.95 46.84 -69.31
N HIS A 34 -11.11 47.72 -69.87
CA HIS A 34 -11.45 49.10 -70.19
C HIS A 34 -11.49 49.38 -71.69
N GLN A 35 -11.44 48.35 -72.55
CA GLN A 35 -11.50 48.52 -74.01
C GLN A 35 -12.69 49.34 -74.49
N ASN A 36 -13.85 49.22 -73.83
CA ASN A 36 -15.04 50.00 -74.19
C ASN A 36 -14.87 51.51 -73.97
N LEU A 37 -13.83 51.92 -73.26
CA LEU A 37 -13.44 53.32 -73.04
C LEU A 37 -12.33 53.78 -74.00
N SER A 38 -11.94 52.96 -74.97
CA SER A 38 -10.95 53.33 -75.98
C SER A 38 -11.47 54.48 -76.86
N GLY A 39 -10.56 55.28 -77.41
CA GLY A 39 -10.87 56.38 -78.32
C GLY A 39 -10.60 57.77 -77.73
N MET A 40 -10.23 58.71 -78.60
CA MET A 40 -9.74 60.04 -78.21
C MET A 40 -10.75 60.90 -77.44
N SER A 41 -12.05 60.62 -77.57
CA SER A 41 -13.10 61.35 -76.86
C SER A 41 -13.28 60.91 -75.39
N ASN A 42 -12.69 59.79 -74.99
CA ASN A 42 -12.94 59.15 -73.69
C ASN A 42 -11.84 59.40 -72.65
N CYS A 43 -10.76 60.12 -73.01
CA CYS A 43 -9.64 60.39 -72.11
C CYS A 43 -10.07 61.08 -70.80
N THR A 44 -11.08 61.96 -70.88
CA THR A 44 -11.61 62.73 -69.74
C THR A 44 -12.47 61.91 -68.77
N GLN A 45 -12.79 60.64 -69.12
CA GLN A 45 -13.46 59.73 -68.21
C GLN A 45 -12.53 59.27 -67.07
N CYS A 46 -11.23 59.21 -67.32
CA CYS A 46 -10.22 58.82 -66.32
C CYS A 46 -9.35 60.01 -65.87
N HIS A 47 -9.07 60.96 -66.77
CA HIS A 47 -8.22 62.12 -66.50
C HIS A 47 -9.05 63.39 -66.32
N PRO A 48 -8.89 64.15 -65.22
CA PRO A 48 -9.35 65.53 -65.15
C PRO A 48 -8.76 66.35 -66.30
N ALA A 49 -9.51 67.33 -66.81
CA ALA A 49 -9.06 68.18 -67.91
C ALA A 49 -7.72 68.87 -67.53
N GLY A 50 -6.65 68.57 -68.29
CA GLY A 50 -5.31 69.11 -68.06
C GLY A 50 -4.56 68.52 -66.85
N GLY A 51 -5.09 67.46 -66.22
CA GLY A 51 -4.53 66.88 -64.99
C GLY A 51 -4.11 65.41 -65.13
N GLN A 52 -3.35 64.94 -64.12
CA GLN A 52 -3.06 63.52 -63.93
C GLN A 52 -4.29 62.76 -63.40
N LEU A 53 -4.24 61.43 -63.43
CA LEU A 53 -5.31 60.54 -62.94
C LEU A 53 -5.83 60.96 -61.57
N SER A 54 -7.16 60.90 -61.41
CA SER A 54 -7.83 61.16 -60.12
C SER A 54 -8.47 59.87 -59.59
N PRO A 55 -8.24 59.51 -58.31
CA PRO A 55 -8.91 58.38 -57.66
C PRO A 55 -10.44 58.45 -57.70
N ASP A 56 -11.00 59.66 -57.61
CA ASP A 56 -12.45 59.86 -57.61
C ASP A 56 -13.07 59.43 -58.95
N LYS A 57 -12.38 59.68 -60.08
CA LYS A 57 -12.82 59.23 -61.40
C LYS A 57 -12.88 57.71 -61.51
N CYS A 58 -11.95 57.00 -60.86
CA CYS A 58 -12.01 55.54 -60.78
C CYS A 58 -13.23 55.09 -59.95
N LEU A 59 -13.48 55.71 -58.80
CA LEU A 59 -14.56 55.34 -57.88
C LEU A 59 -15.97 55.73 -58.35
N ASP A 60 -16.09 56.67 -59.28
CA ASP A 60 -17.36 57.01 -59.95
C ASP A 60 -17.92 55.82 -60.73
N CYS A 61 -17.04 55.03 -61.37
CA CYS A 61 -17.41 53.78 -62.05
C CYS A 61 -17.33 52.57 -61.11
N HIS A 62 -16.32 52.53 -60.23
CA HIS A 62 -16.10 51.46 -59.24
C HIS A 62 -16.87 51.68 -57.94
N THR A 63 -18.18 51.88 -58.07
CA THR A 63 -19.09 52.17 -56.95
C THR A 63 -19.12 51.07 -55.89
N GLU A 64 -18.78 49.83 -56.25
CA GLU A 64 -18.65 48.69 -55.35
C GLU A 64 -17.45 48.80 -54.38
N LEU A 65 -16.40 49.54 -54.75
CA LEU A 65 -15.20 49.71 -53.94
C LEU A 65 -15.28 50.92 -53.01
N LYS A 66 -16.00 51.97 -53.43
CA LYS A 66 -16.17 53.21 -52.67
C LYS A 66 -16.58 52.98 -51.19
N PRO A 67 -17.60 52.17 -50.85
CA PRO A 67 -17.97 51.91 -49.46
C PRO A 67 -16.92 51.09 -48.70
N GLU A 68 -16.21 50.17 -49.34
CA GLU A 68 -15.16 49.36 -48.71
C GLU A 68 -13.95 50.24 -48.33
N MET A 69 -13.57 51.15 -49.23
CA MET A 69 -12.48 52.11 -49.00
C MET A 69 -12.78 53.10 -47.88
N GLN A 70 -14.04 53.52 -47.76
CA GLN A 70 -14.52 54.43 -46.71
C GLN A 70 -14.65 53.73 -45.36
N SER A 71 -15.16 52.49 -45.34
CA SER A 71 -15.34 51.71 -44.10
C SER A 71 -14.06 51.07 -43.59
N GLY A 72 -12.94 51.21 -44.31
CA GLY A 72 -11.66 50.59 -43.94
C GLY A 72 -11.70 49.07 -44.03
N ARG A 73 -12.53 48.49 -44.90
CA ARG A 73 -12.70 47.04 -45.02
C ARG A 73 -11.99 46.47 -46.24
N GLY A 74 -11.52 45.23 -46.09
CA GLY A 74 -10.77 44.52 -47.13
C GLY A 74 -9.43 45.18 -47.46
N TYR A 75 -8.81 44.72 -48.54
CA TYR A 75 -7.49 45.21 -48.97
C TYR A 75 -7.48 46.71 -49.27
N HIS A 76 -8.38 47.18 -50.14
CA HIS A 76 -8.44 48.60 -50.55
C HIS A 76 -8.78 49.54 -49.39
N GLY A 77 -9.56 49.08 -48.41
CA GLY A 77 -9.85 49.85 -47.19
C GLY A 77 -8.66 50.01 -46.26
N HIS A 78 -7.74 49.05 -46.23
CA HIS A 78 -6.54 49.06 -45.38
C HIS A 78 -5.31 49.73 -46.00
N LEU A 79 -5.40 50.17 -47.26
CA LEU A 79 -4.35 50.97 -47.89
C LEU A 79 -4.14 52.29 -47.13
N ASN A 80 -2.91 52.77 -47.09
CA ASN A 80 -2.60 54.08 -46.51
C ASN A 80 -3.10 55.23 -47.43
N ALA A 81 -3.08 56.47 -46.93
CA ALA A 81 -3.60 57.62 -47.66
C ALA A 81 -2.92 57.82 -49.04
N ASP A 82 -1.59 57.67 -49.10
CA ASP A 82 -0.82 57.84 -50.34
C ASP A 82 -1.14 56.77 -51.39
N GLN A 83 -1.33 55.51 -50.95
CA GLN A 83 -1.71 54.40 -51.82
C GLN A 83 -3.14 54.55 -52.32
N LYS A 84 -4.07 54.99 -51.46
CA LYS A 84 -5.46 55.29 -51.85
C LYS A 84 -5.55 56.42 -52.87
N ALA A 85 -4.58 57.33 -52.85
CA ALA A 85 -4.50 58.44 -53.79
C ALA A 85 -3.93 58.06 -55.17
N LYS A 86 -3.38 56.84 -55.35
CA LYS A 86 -2.59 56.45 -56.54
C LYS A 86 -2.93 55.04 -57.03
N CYS A 87 -4.14 54.85 -57.54
CA CYS A 87 -4.66 53.57 -58.03
C CYS A 87 -3.72 52.93 -59.08
N GLU A 88 -3.12 53.75 -59.94
CA GLU A 88 -2.24 53.37 -61.04
C GLU A 88 -0.93 52.69 -60.62
N THR A 89 -0.57 52.78 -59.33
CA THR A 89 0.61 52.09 -58.80
C THR A 89 0.42 50.58 -58.68
N CYS A 90 -0.83 50.11 -58.63
CA CYS A 90 -1.17 48.69 -58.63
C CYS A 90 -2.02 48.29 -59.85
N HIS A 91 -2.73 49.25 -60.45
CA HIS A 91 -3.58 49.05 -61.61
C HIS A 91 -2.97 49.72 -62.85
N HIS A 92 -2.07 49.01 -63.54
CA HIS A 92 -1.34 49.59 -64.67
C HIS A 92 -2.15 49.50 -65.97
N GLU A 93 -2.50 50.66 -66.49
CA GLU A 93 -3.26 50.82 -67.74
C GLU A 93 -2.34 51.25 -68.90
N HIS A 94 -2.86 51.26 -70.12
CA HIS A 94 -2.15 51.58 -71.37
C HIS A 94 -1.02 50.62 -71.74
N GLN A 95 -1.04 49.40 -71.20
CA GLN A 95 -0.01 48.37 -71.45
C GLN A 95 -0.44 47.34 -72.49
N GLY A 96 -1.58 47.55 -73.16
CA GLY A 96 -2.10 46.63 -74.17
C GLY A 96 -3.22 45.73 -73.67
N VAL A 97 -3.99 45.22 -74.63
CA VAL A 97 -5.20 44.43 -74.37
C VAL A 97 -4.96 43.12 -73.61
N THR A 98 -3.76 42.55 -73.72
CA THR A 98 -3.37 41.31 -73.03
C THR A 98 -2.75 41.54 -71.66
N PHE A 99 -2.47 42.79 -71.28
CA PHE A 99 -1.82 43.10 -70.02
C PHE A 99 -2.77 42.87 -68.84
N ALA A 100 -2.25 42.23 -67.80
CA ALA A 100 -3.00 42.01 -66.56
C ALA A 100 -3.06 43.32 -65.75
N LEU A 101 -4.23 43.97 -65.76
CA LEU A 101 -4.43 45.26 -65.09
C LEU A 101 -4.00 45.24 -63.61
N VAL A 102 -4.23 44.15 -62.89
CA VAL A 102 -3.86 44.01 -61.46
C VAL A 102 -2.46 43.43 -61.33
N ASN A 103 -1.54 44.21 -60.75
CA ASN A 103 -0.20 43.73 -60.42
C ASN A 103 -0.17 43.00 -59.08
N TRP A 104 -0.04 41.66 -59.14
CA TRP A 104 0.07 40.80 -57.97
C TRP A 104 1.52 40.62 -57.46
N GLY A 105 2.50 41.28 -58.08
CA GLY A 105 3.92 41.09 -57.78
C GLY A 105 4.48 39.75 -58.30
N LYS A 106 5.77 39.51 -58.01
CA LYS A 106 6.54 38.38 -58.58
C LYS A 106 6.01 36.98 -58.21
N GLY A 107 5.33 36.84 -57.08
CA GLY A 107 4.75 35.56 -56.64
C GLY A 107 3.29 35.35 -57.05
N GLY A 108 2.69 36.30 -57.78
CA GLY A 108 1.29 36.25 -58.21
C GLY A 108 0.30 36.18 -57.04
N LYS A 109 -0.94 35.80 -57.34
CA LYS A 109 -2.03 35.69 -56.36
C LYS A 109 -1.70 34.81 -55.16
N LYS A 110 -0.93 33.74 -55.37
CA LYS A 110 -0.53 32.78 -54.31
C LYS A 110 0.38 33.40 -53.25
N SER A 111 1.07 34.49 -53.57
CA SER A 111 1.94 35.22 -52.64
C SER A 111 1.24 36.38 -51.93
N PHE A 112 -0.08 36.53 -52.12
CA PHE A 112 -0.81 37.64 -51.51
C PHE A 112 -0.85 37.51 -49.97
N GLU A 113 -0.37 38.53 -49.29
CA GLU A 113 -0.36 38.59 -47.82
C GLU A 113 -1.73 39.06 -47.29
N HIS A 114 -2.52 38.13 -46.76
CA HIS A 114 -3.86 38.43 -46.22
C HIS A 114 -3.86 39.35 -45.00
N ALA A 115 -2.76 39.45 -44.24
CA ALA A 115 -2.65 40.40 -43.14
C ALA A 115 -2.89 41.85 -43.60
N ARG A 116 -2.61 42.15 -44.88
CA ARG A 116 -2.84 43.46 -45.51
C ARG A 116 -4.32 43.81 -45.68
N THR A 117 -5.23 42.86 -45.48
CA THR A 117 -6.68 43.11 -45.53
C THR A 117 -7.30 43.39 -44.15
N GLY A 118 -6.48 43.43 -43.10
CA GLY A 118 -6.94 43.48 -41.71
C GLY A 118 -7.47 42.15 -41.17
N TRP A 119 -7.30 41.06 -41.94
CA TRP A 119 -7.75 39.72 -41.53
C TRP A 119 -6.65 38.69 -41.87
N PRO A 120 -5.66 38.51 -40.99
CA PRO A 120 -4.60 37.54 -41.21
C PRO A 120 -5.17 36.11 -41.21
N LEU A 121 -4.75 35.29 -42.18
CA LEU A 121 -5.11 33.88 -42.21
C LEU A 121 -4.30 33.13 -41.16
N GLU A 122 -4.93 32.81 -40.04
CA GLU A 122 -4.31 32.11 -38.92
C GLU A 122 -4.96 30.74 -38.66
N GLY A 123 -4.19 29.85 -38.04
CA GLY A 123 -4.70 28.56 -37.59
C GLY A 123 -5.27 27.70 -38.72
N GLY A 124 -6.53 27.27 -38.56
CA GLY A 124 -7.21 26.44 -39.55
C GLY A 124 -7.56 27.16 -40.86
N HIS A 125 -7.45 28.49 -40.90
CA HIS A 125 -7.73 29.29 -42.11
C HIS A 125 -6.48 29.49 -42.99
N ALA A 126 -5.27 29.35 -42.44
CA ALA A 126 -4.01 29.52 -43.17
C ALA A 126 -3.88 28.65 -44.44
N PRO A 127 -4.25 27.35 -44.44
CA PRO A 127 -4.12 26.50 -45.63
C PRO A 127 -5.37 26.50 -46.53
N VAL A 128 -6.33 27.40 -46.33
CA VAL A 128 -7.58 27.39 -47.09
C VAL A 128 -7.39 28.11 -48.43
N GLU A 129 -7.71 27.41 -49.52
CA GLU A 129 -7.67 27.96 -50.88
C GLU A 129 -8.62 29.16 -51.04
N CYS A 130 -8.23 30.14 -51.85
CA CYS A 130 -8.92 31.42 -52.03
C CYS A 130 -10.41 31.26 -52.35
N GLU A 131 -10.75 30.31 -53.22
CA GLU A 131 -12.09 30.08 -53.75
C GLU A 131 -13.06 29.54 -52.69
N LYS A 132 -12.55 28.95 -51.61
CA LYS A 132 -13.38 28.45 -50.49
C LYS A 132 -13.82 29.56 -49.54
N CYS A 133 -13.15 30.71 -49.56
CA CYS A 133 -13.52 31.89 -48.78
C CYS A 133 -14.21 32.95 -49.65
N HIS A 134 -13.82 33.06 -50.92
CA HIS A 134 -14.33 34.06 -51.85
C HIS A 134 -15.36 33.47 -52.81
N GLU A 135 -16.42 32.91 -52.23
CA GLU A 135 -17.52 32.30 -52.98
C GLU A 135 -18.58 33.32 -53.43
N PRO A 136 -19.25 33.09 -54.57
CA PRO A 136 -20.34 33.95 -55.04
C PRO A 136 -21.48 34.15 -54.03
N ARG A 137 -21.69 33.21 -53.10
CA ARG A 137 -22.72 33.32 -52.05
C ARG A 137 -22.52 34.54 -51.15
N PHE A 138 -21.27 34.93 -50.89
CA PHE A 138 -20.92 36.05 -50.01
C PHE A 138 -20.97 37.40 -50.70
N GLN A 139 -20.97 37.43 -52.03
CA GLN A 139 -20.99 38.66 -52.79
C GLN A 139 -22.32 39.41 -52.58
N SER A 140 -22.22 40.72 -52.35
CA SER A 140 -23.39 41.60 -52.25
C SER A 140 -24.16 41.63 -53.57
N ALA A 141 -25.43 42.05 -53.51
CA ALA A 141 -26.25 42.21 -54.71
C ALA A 141 -25.60 43.18 -55.73
N ALA A 142 -24.95 44.24 -55.24
CA ALA A 142 -24.22 45.19 -56.09
C ALA A 142 -23.06 44.53 -56.84
N ILE A 143 -22.26 43.71 -56.15
CA ILE A 143 -21.14 42.98 -56.77
C ILE A 143 -21.67 41.97 -57.80
N LYS A 144 -22.72 41.22 -57.47
CA LYS A 144 -23.33 40.25 -58.41
C LYS A 144 -23.84 40.94 -59.68
N ALA A 145 -24.55 42.06 -59.53
CA ALA A 145 -25.06 42.83 -60.67
C ALA A 145 -23.92 43.38 -61.56
N LEU A 146 -22.80 43.78 -60.95
CA LEU A 146 -21.60 44.23 -61.67
C LEU A 146 -20.96 43.07 -62.46
N LEU A 147 -20.76 41.92 -61.82
CA LEU A 147 -20.15 40.75 -62.46
C LEU A 147 -20.99 40.20 -63.61
N GLN A 148 -22.32 40.30 -63.53
CA GLN A 148 -23.23 39.95 -64.63
C GLN A 148 -23.03 40.84 -65.87
N LYS A 149 -22.75 42.13 -65.68
CA LYS A 149 -22.50 43.08 -66.77
C LYS A 149 -21.09 42.95 -67.36
N GLN A 150 -20.17 42.30 -66.65
CA GLN A 150 -18.76 42.14 -67.04
C GLN A 150 -18.32 40.67 -66.91
N PRO A 151 -18.80 39.78 -67.82
CA PRO A 151 -18.48 38.36 -67.76
C PRO A 151 -16.96 38.13 -67.86
N GLY A 152 -16.41 37.39 -66.90
CA GLY A 152 -14.98 37.11 -66.78
C GLY A 152 -14.21 38.01 -65.81
N ARG A 153 -14.86 38.99 -65.17
CA ARG A 153 -14.29 39.73 -64.04
C ARG A 153 -14.39 38.89 -62.76
N GLU A 154 -13.31 38.80 -62.01
CA GLU A 154 -13.29 38.18 -60.68
C GLU A 154 -13.46 39.24 -59.58
N SER A 155 -14.10 38.87 -58.47
CA SER A 155 -14.21 39.73 -57.29
C SER A 155 -14.05 38.91 -56.03
N TYR A 156 -13.18 39.41 -55.15
CA TYR A 156 -12.92 38.87 -53.81
C TYR A 156 -13.67 39.67 -52.72
N LEU A 157 -14.56 40.59 -53.12
CA LEU A 157 -15.32 41.43 -52.19
C LEU A 157 -16.56 40.69 -51.66
N GLY A 158 -16.95 41.00 -50.42
CA GLY A 158 -18.19 40.52 -49.80
C GLY A 158 -18.03 39.37 -48.81
N THR A 159 -16.85 38.74 -48.72
CA THR A 159 -16.60 37.68 -47.73
C THR A 159 -16.77 38.21 -46.30
N PRO A 160 -17.60 37.56 -45.45
CA PRO A 160 -17.79 37.98 -44.08
C PRO A 160 -16.57 37.67 -43.22
N THR A 161 -16.29 38.53 -42.24
CA THR A 161 -15.21 38.35 -41.26
C THR A 161 -15.69 37.79 -39.92
N ALA A 162 -17.00 37.82 -39.66
CA ALA A 162 -17.61 37.23 -38.47
C ALA A 162 -17.68 35.71 -38.61
N CYS A 163 -17.38 34.98 -37.52
CA CYS A 163 -17.34 33.52 -37.51
C CYS A 163 -18.65 32.90 -38.03
N ALA A 164 -19.78 33.41 -37.56
CA ALA A 164 -21.13 32.96 -37.94
C ALA A 164 -21.48 33.19 -39.43
N GLY A 165 -20.72 34.02 -40.14
CA GLY A 165 -20.89 34.22 -41.57
C GLY A 165 -20.52 33.00 -42.41
N CYS A 166 -19.61 32.16 -41.90
CA CYS A 166 -19.13 30.95 -42.59
C CYS A 166 -19.36 29.67 -41.77
N HIS A 167 -19.38 29.76 -40.45
CA HIS A 167 -19.52 28.62 -39.55
C HIS A 167 -20.89 28.60 -38.90
N PHE A 168 -21.50 27.42 -38.87
CA PHE A 168 -22.75 27.20 -38.15
C PHE A 168 -22.47 27.16 -36.65
N ASP A 169 -23.31 27.83 -35.86
CA ASP A 169 -23.25 27.70 -34.40
C ASP A 169 -23.88 26.37 -33.96
N GLU A 170 -23.04 25.38 -33.70
CA GLU A 170 -23.48 24.07 -33.20
C GLU A 170 -24.21 24.15 -31.85
N HIS A 171 -24.09 25.27 -31.12
CA HIS A 171 -24.80 25.54 -29.88
C HIS A 171 -26.21 26.12 -30.11
N ARG A 172 -26.55 26.49 -31.34
CA ARG A 172 -27.87 26.99 -31.75
C ARG A 172 -28.36 28.18 -30.94
N GLY A 173 -27.45 29.13 -30.72
CA GLY A 173 -27.71 30.38 -30.02
C GLY A 173 -27.71 30.27 -28.50
N GLN A 174 -27.48 29.08 -27.92
CA GLN A 174 -27.51 28.91 -26.47
C GLN A 174 -26.42 29.68 -25.72
N LEU A 175 -25.29 29.97 -26.37
CA LEU A 175 -24.09 30.57 -25.77
C LEU A 175 -23.74 31.96 -26.32
N GLY A 176 -24.60 32.55 -27.15
CA GLY A 176 -24.35 33.82 -27.83
C GLY A 176 -23.37 33.74 -29.00
N ASN A 177 -22.96 34.89 -29.52
CA ASN A 177 -22.20 35.01 -30.78
C ASN A 177 -20.69 35.29 -30.59
N GLU A 178 -20.22 35.41 -29.36
CA GLU A 178 -18.80 35.66 -29.04
C GLU A 178 -18.01 34.35 -29.03
N CYS A 179 -17.93 33.69 -30.19
CA CYS A 179 -17.34 32.35 -30.35
C CYS A 179 -15.91 32.26 -29.78
N GLN A 180 -15.14 33.34 -29.93
CA GLN A 180 -13.75 33.47 -29.51
C GLN A 180 -13.55 33.52 -27.99
N SER A 181 -14.62 33.69 -27.21
CA SER A 181 -14.58 33.54 -25.75
C SER A 181 -14.21 32.10 -25.34
N CYS A 182 -14.49 31.12 -26.20
CA CYS A 182 -14.29 29.70 -25.91
C CYS A 182 -13.41 29.00 -26.96
N HIS A 183 -13.58 29.35 -28.25
CA HIS A 183 -12.90 28.71 -29.37
C HIS A 183 -11.74 29.55 -29.89
N VAL A 184 -10.78 28.89 -30.53
CA VAL A 184 -9.63 29.56 -31.14
C VAL A 184 -9.57 29.27 -32.63
N VAL A 185 -9.02 30.20 -33.41
CA VAL A 185 -8.91 30.08 -34.88
C VAL A 185 -8.11 28.87 -35.36
N LYS A 186 -7.30 28.27 -34.47
CA LYS A 186 -6.57 27.02 -34.75
C LYS A 186 -7.49 25.82 -34.93
N ALA A 187 -8.50 25.68 -34.07
CA ALA A 187 -9.45 24.57 -34.11
C ALA A 187 -10.68 24.85 -33.23
N TRP A 188 -11.84 24.34 -33.65
CA TRP A 188 -13.07 24.39 -32.85
C TRP A 188 -13.03 23.48 -31.61
N LYS A 189 -12.28 22.37 -31.68
CA LYS A 189 -12.12 21.42 -30.56
C LYS A 189 -10.64 21.17 -30.28
N PRO A 190 -10.20 21.16 -29.01
CA PRO A 190 -10.98 21.55 -27.82
C PRO A 190 -11.30 23.06 -27.81
N ALA A 191 -12.16 23.51 -26.90
CA ALA A 191 -12.44 24.92 -26.64
C ALA A 191 -11.58 25.38 -25.45
N PRO A 192 -10.30 25.73 -25.66
CA PRO A 192 -9.33 25.87 -24.58
C PRO A 192 -9.60 27.08 -23.67
N SER A 193 -10.37 28.06 -24.14
CA SER A 193 -10.70 29.26 -23.38
C SER A 193 -11.93 29.08 -22.48
N PHE A 194 -12.67 27.96 -22.64
CA PHE A 194 -13.81 27.65 -21.79
C PHE A 194 -13.37 26.95 -20.50
N ASP A 195 -13.74 27.52 -19.35
CA ASP A 195 -13.50 26.92 -18.04
C ASP A 195 -14.78 26.87 -17.19
N HIS A 196 -15.19 25.66 -16.84
CA HIS A 196 -16.38 25.40 -16.02
C HIS A 196 -16.24 25.93 -14.58
N ALA A 197 -15.02 26.21 -14.11
CA ALA A 197 -14.78 26.81 -12.80
C ALA A 197 -15.30 28.26 -12.71
N THR A 198 -15.57 28.90 -13.84
CA THR A 198 -16.09 30.28 -13.91
C THR A 198 -17.62 30.36 -13.90
N LEU A 199 -18.31 29.21 -13.92
CA LEU A 199 -19.77 29.11 -14.00
C LEU A 199 -20.40 28.83 -12.62
N GLU A 200 -21.74 28.89 -12.56
CA GLU A 200 -22.51 28.66 -11.32
C GLU A 200 -22.35 27.25 -10.71
N PHE A 201 -21.96 26.27 -11.52
CA PHE A 201 -21.68 24.91 -11.07
C PHE A 201 -20.21 24.53 -11.35
N PRO A 202 -19.24 24.93 -10.51
CA PRO A 202 -17.85 24.52 -10.70
C PRO A 202 -17.71 23.00 -10.63
N LEU A 203 -17.07 22.40 -11.63
CA LEU A 203 -16.82 20.96 -11.61
C LEU A 203 -15.74 20.63 -10.58
N GLU A 204 -16.12 19.96 -9.50
CA GLU A 204 -15.24 19.54 -8.43
C GLU A 204 -15.14 18.02 -8.31
N GLY A 205 -14.04 17.53 -7.73
CA GLY A 205 -13.80 16.10 -7.50
C GLY A 205 -13.99 15.25 -8.76
N LYS A 206 -14.86 14.24 -8.67
CA LYS A 206 -15.14 13.33 -9.79
C LYS A 206 -15.93 13.97 -10.93
N HIS A 207 -16.64 15.07 -10.70
CA HIS A 207 -17.41 15.75 -11.75
C HIS A 207 -16.50 16.29 -12.86
N LYS A 208 -15.23 16.62 -12.56
CA LYS A 208 -14.23 17.06 -13.56
C LYS A 208 -13.97 16.05 -14.68
N LYS A 209 -14.28 14.77 -14.45
CA LYS A 209 -14.04 13.67 -15.39
C LYS A 209 -15.31 13.15 -16.05
N VAL A 210 -16.46 13.73 -15.73
CA VAL A 210 -17.75 13.34 -16.31
C VAL A 210 -17.83 13.89 -17.73
N ALA A 211 -18.24 13.05 -18.67
CA ALA A 211 -18.43 13.46 -20.05
C ALA A 211 -19.57 14.50 -20.15
N CYS A 212 -19.39 15.53 -20.98
CA CYS A 212 -20.28 16.70 -21.03
C CYS A 212 -21.75 16.29 -21.23
N GLU A 213 -22.01 15.33 -22.11
CA GLU A 213 -23.35 14.85 -22.47
C GLU A 213 -24.11 14.17 -21.32
N LYS A 214 -23.41 13.78 -20.25
CA LYS A 214 -24.05 13.23 -19.04
C LYS A 214 -24.74 14.31 -18.21
N CYS A 215 -24.29 15.56 -18.33
CA CYS A 215 -24.91 16.71 -17.67
C CYS A 215 -25.70 17.56 -18.68
N HIS A 216 -25.21 17.67 -19.91
CA HIS A 216 -25.82 18.42 -21.01
C HIS A 216 -26.51 17.48 -22.00
N PRO A 217 -27.79 17.13 -21.76
CA PRO A 217 -28.49 16.14 -22.57
C PRO A 217 -28.54 16.56 -24.04
N THR A 218 -28.39 15.57 -24.91
CA THR A 218 -28.48 15.75 -26.35
C THR A 218 -29.93 16.01 -26.78
N GLN A 219 -30.13 17.01 -27.63
CA GLN A 219 -31.40 17.39 -28.25
C GLN A 219 -31.28 17.32 -29.77
N ASN A 220 -32.41 17.07 -30.45
CA ASN A 220 -32.48 17.12 -31.90
C ASN A 220 -32.59 18.58 -32.38
N GLY A 221 -31.81 18.94 -33.39
CA GLY A 221 -31.94 20.19 -34.11
C GLY A 221 -33.14 20.19 -35.06
N THR A 222 -33.66 21.37 -35.37
CA THR A 222 -34.78 21.57 -36.30
C THR A 222 -34.35 22.23 -37.61
N GLU A 223 -33.05 22.44 -37.82
CA GLU A 223 -32.54 23.16 -38.97
C GLU A 223 -32.69 22.35 -40.26
N ALA A 224 -33.13 23.02 -41.33
CA ALA A 224 -33.33 22.38 -42.62
C ALA A 224 -32.00 21.99 -43.29
N LYS A 225 -31.97 20.79 -43.87
CA LYS A 225 -30.86 20.32 -44.73
C LYS A 225 -30.75 21.23 -45.95
N GLY A 226 -29.57 21.83 -46.16
CA GLY A 226 -29.30 22.75 -47.29
C GLY A 226 -29.21 24.24 -46.92
N THR A 227 -29.31 24.58 -45.63
CA THR A 227 -29.01 25.93 -45.14
C THR A 227 -27.50 26.20 -45.14
N PHE A 228 -27.09 27.47 -45.24
CA PHE A 228 -25.70 27.89 -45.09
C PHE A 228 -25.58 29.01 -44.04
N PRO A 229 -24.63 28.90 -43.09
CA PRO A 229 -23.79 27.74 -42.81
C PRO A 229 -24.59 26.49 -42.42
N ALA A 230 -24.15 25.31 -42.85
CA ALA A 230 -24.86 24.05 -42.59
C ALA A 230 -24.45 23.47 -41.22
N PRO A 231 -25.38 22.90 -40.44
CA PRO A 231 -25.04 22.18 -39.23
C PRO A 231 -24.19 20.95 -39.56
N LYS A 232 -23.13 20.71 -38.79
CA LYS A 232 -22.33 19.48 -38.87
C LYS A 232 -23.02 18.31 -38.20
N HIS A 233 -23.88 18.57 -37.22
CA HIS A 233 -24.59 17.55 -36.47
C HIS A 233 -26.09 17.84 -36.39
N GLU A 234 -26.90 16.78 -36.58
CA GLU A 234 -28.36 16.83 -36.42
C GLU A 234 -28.79 16.99 -34.95
N THR A 235 -27.87 16.76 -34.01
CA THR A 235 -28.13 16.86 -32.58
C THR A 235 -27.09 17.76 -31.89
N PHE A 236 -27.45 18.31 -30.74
CA PHE A 236 -26.61 19.21 -29.95
C PHE A 236 -26.84 19.05 -28.46
N ALA A 237 -25.87 19.47 -27.65
CA ALA A 237 -25.99 19.44 -26.20
C ALA A 237 -26.76 20.66 -25.69
N LYS A 238 -27.68 20.45 -24.73
CA LYS A 238 -28.38 21.52 -24.04
C LYS A 238 -27.49 22.12 -22.94
N TYR A 239 -27.03 23.35 -23.13
CA TYR A 239 -26.17 24.06 -22.19
C TYR A 239 -26.91 24.98 -21.22
N ASN A 240 -28.10 25.46 -21.59
CA ASN A 240 -28.89 26.37 -20.75
C ASN A 240 -30.06 25.68 -20.04
N GLY A 241 -30.59 26.31 -18.99
CA GLY A 241 -31.81 25.87 -18.30
C GLY A 241 -31.74 24.42 -17.79
N LEU A 242 -30.59 24.05 -17.19
CA LEU A 242 -30.42 22.80 -16.47
C LEU A 242 -30.61 23.06 -14.97
N ASP A 243 -31.34 22.16 -14.30
CA ASP A 243 -31.42 22.16 -12.84
C ASP A 243 -30.19 21.43 -12.27
N PHE A 244 -29.45 22.10 -11.39
CA PHE A 244 -28.25 21.56 -10.72
C PHE A 244 -28.16 21.97 -9.25
N LYS A 245 -29.21 22.59 -8.70
CA LYS A 245 -29.20 23.15 -7.34
C LYS A 245 -29.21 22.06 -6.28
N LYS A 246 -29.71 20.87 -6.62
CA LYS A 246 -29.77 19.71 -5.73
C LYS A 246 -29.00 18.57 -6.35
N CYS A 247 -28.34 17.77 -5.51
CA CYS A 247 -27.67 16.55 -5.95
C CYS A 247 -28.65 15.61 -6.69
N THR A 248 -29.93 15.63 -6.32
CA THR A 248 -30.97 14.79 -6.93
C THR A 248 -31.41 15.23 -8.33
N ASP A 249 -31.04 16.43 -8.76
CA ASP A 249 -31.37 16.91 -10.12
C ASP A 249 -30.61 16.07 -11.17
N CYS A 250 -29.46 15.49 -10.79
CA CYS A 250 -28.70 14.57 -11.63
C CYS A 250 -28.58 13.15 -11.06
N HIS A 251 -28.62 12.98 -9.74
CA HIS A 251 -28.41 11.69 -9.08
C HIS A 251 -29.70 11.10 -8.52
N LYS A 252 -29.88 9.79 -8.70
CA LYS A 252 -30.96 9.07 -8.00
C LYS A 252 -30.57 8.86 -6.53
N ASP A 253 -31.39 9.32 -5.60
CA ASP A 253 -31.19 9.09 -4.16
C ASP A 253 -31.54 7.63 -3.79
N PRO A 254 -30.58 6.81 -3.34
CA PRO A 254 -30.85 5.45 -2.89
C PRO A 254 -31.52 5.40 -1.50
N HIS A 255 -31.59 6.52 -0.77
CA HIS A 255 -32.15 6.59 0.58
C HIS A 255 -33.63 6.98 0.60
N ASP A 256 -34.26 7.18 -0.56
CA ASP A 256 -35.69 7.51 -0.64
C ASP A 256 -36.05 8.75 0.20
N ASN A 257 -35.22 9.79 0.08
CA ASN A 257 -35.32 11.10 0.73
C ASN A 257 -35.37 11.07 2.28
N LYS A 258 -35.00 9.94 2.92
CA LYS A 258 -35.06 9.78 4.39
C LYS A 258 -34.13 10.72 5.16
N PHE A 259 -33.09 11.24 4.52
CA PHE A 259 -32.12 12.18 5.11
C PHE A 259 -32.24 13.61 4.54
N GLY A 260 -33.26 13.87 3.72
CA GLY A 260 -33.41 15.15 3.00
C GLY A 260 -32.31 15.38 1.96
N GLN A 261 -32.13 16.65 1.58
CA GLN A 261 -31.26 17.07 0.47
C GLN A 261 -29.83 17.46 0.90
N ARG A 262 -29.47 17.24 2.17
CA ARG A 262 -28.14 17.58 2.71
C ARG A 262 -27.13 16.47 2.45
N CYS A 263 -27.01 16.02 1.20
CA CYS A 263 -26.15 14.89 0.84
C CYS A 263 -24.69 15.11 1.26
N THR A 264 -24.21 16.35 1.20
CA THR A 264 -22.84 16.77 1.56
C THR A 264 -22.52 16.72 3.05
N SER A 265 -23.51 16.47 3.92
CA SER A 265 -23.24 16.19 5.34
C SER A 265 -22.53 14.86 5.54
N CYS A 266 -22.61 13.97 4.56
CA CYS A 266 -21.98 12.66 4.58
C CYS A 266 -21.15 12.45 3.31
N HIS A 267 -21.74 12.61 2.13
CA HIS A 267 -21.06 12.32 0.86
C HIS A 267 -20.14 13.45 0.41
N THR A 268 -19.09 13.11 -0.33
CA THR A 268 -18.18 14.08 -0.97
C THR A 268 -18.29 14.02 -2.48
N VAL A 269 -17.93 15.12 -3.15
CA VAL A 269 -17.83 15.18 -4.62
C VAL A 269 -16.71 14.29 -5.19
N ASP A 270 -15.81 13.79 -4.34
CA ASP A 270 -14.77 12.83 -4.70
C ASP A 270 -15.31 11.38 -4.78
N GLY A 271 -16.49 11.10 -4.23
CA GLY A 271 -17.23 9.87 -4.48
C GLY A 271 -18.25 9.52 -3.40
N TRP A 272 -19.36 8.89 -3.81
CA TRP A 272 -20.46 8.47 -2.92
C TRP A 272 -20.05 7.49 -1.81
N LEU A 273 -19.03 6.67 -2.07
CA LEU A 273 -18.45 5.74 -1.08
C LEU A 273 -17.33 6.38 -0.24
N ILE A 274 -16.93 7.61 -0.57
CA ILE A 274 -15.95 8.42 0.16
C ILE A 274 -16.74 9.39 1.02
N ILE A 275 -17.10 8.91 2.20
CA ILE A 275 -17.81 9.66 3.23
C ILE A 275 -16.74 10.41 4.05
N ARG A 276 -16.97 11.69 4.36
CA ARG A 276 -15.91 12.60 4.80
C ARG A 276 -15.49 12.27 6.24
N ASN A 277 -14.22 11.94 6.49
CA ASN A 277 -13.71 11.59 7.83
C ASN A 277 -14.53 10.49 8.53
N ALA A 278 -14.34 9.23 8.14
CA ALA A 278 -14.98 8.07 8.75
C ALA A 278 -14.86 7.96 10.30
N ALA A 279 -13.88 8.64 10.92
CA ALA A 279 -13.74 8.72 12.37
C ALA A 279 -14.66 9.76 13.04
N GLN A 280 -14.97 10.88 12.36
CA GLN A 280 -15.85 11.94 12.87
C GLN A 280 -17.33 11.60 12.64
N GLU A 281 -17.63 10.77 11.63
CA GLU A 281 -18.99 10.36 11.27
C GLU A 281 -19.53 9.17 12.06
N ARG A 282 -18.72 8.41 12.78
CA ARG A 282 -19.23 7.35 13.68
C ARG A 282 -19.96 7.91 14.90
N SER A 283 -19.82 9.19 15.21
CA SER A 283 -20.47 9.84 16.35
C SER A 283 -22.00 9.87 16.26
N PHE A 284 -22.60 9.59 15.08
CA PHE A 284 -24.04 9.37 15.04
C PHE A 284 -24.43 8.15 15.89
N HIS A 285 -23.57 7.11 15.96
CA HIS A 285 -23.83 5.93 16.78
C HIS A 285 -23.90 6.25 18.26
N ASP A 286 -23.20 7.29 18.74
CA ASP A 286 -23.30 7.79 20.12
C ASP A 286 -24.72 8.26 20.46
N LYS A 287 -25.51 8.63 19.44
CA LYS A 287 -26.92 9.02 19.55
C LYS A 287 -27.89 7.88 19.23
N THR A 288 -27.38 6.71 18.87
CA THR A 288 -28.19 5.50 18.65
C THR A 288 -28.19 4.62 19.89
N ARG A 289 -29.02 3.56 19.87
CA ARG A 289 -29.03 2.55 20.93
C ARG A 289 -27.78 1.66 20.96
N PHE A 290 -26.91 1.74 19.95
CA PHE A 290 -25.66 0.99 19.87
C PHE A 290 -24.49 1.95 19.60
N PRO A 291 -23.94 2.59 20.65
CA PRO A 291 -22.74 3.41 20.54
C PRO A 291 -21.53 2.53 20.20
N LEU A 292 -20.77 2.91 19.18
CA LEU A 292 -19.57 2.17 18.81
C LEU A 292 -18.45 2.46 19.81
N LYS A 293 -17.92 1.41 20.44
CA LYS A 293 -16.85 1.48 21.44
C LYS A 293 -15.80 0.39 21.16
N GLY A 294 -14.57 0.63 21.59
CA GLY A 294 -13.46 -0.31 21.41
C GLY A 294 -13.24 -0.66 19.93
N GLU A 295 -12.98 -1.94 19.62
CA GLU A 295 -12.71 -2.41 18.25
C GLU A 295 -13.90 -2.24 17.29
N HIS A 296 -15.12 -1.99 17.79
CA HIS A 296 -16.26 -1.67 16.93
C HIS A 296 -16.10 -0.31 16.23
N LEU A 297 -15.23 0.57 16.75
CA LEU A 297 -14.84 1.82 16.09
C LEU A 297 -14.02 1.62 14.81
N ASP A 298 -13.46 0.43 14.60
CA ASP A 298 -12.70 0.08 13.40
C ASP A 298 -13.45 -0.91 12.50
N ALA A 299 -14.59 -1.44 12.96
CA ALA A 299 -15.40 -2.36 12.18
C ALA A 299 -15.91 -1.70 10.88
N PRO A 300 -15.80 -2.36 9.71
CA PRO A 300 -16.39 -1.86 8.47
C PRO A 300 -17.93 -1.86 8.55
N CYS A 301 -18.60 -0.84 7.98
CA CYS A 301 -20.06 -0.70 8.04
C CYS A 301 -20.80 -1.95 7.56
N LYS A 302 -20.32 -2.58 6.48
CA LYS A 302 -20.89 -3.81 5.90
C LYS A 302 -20.87 -5.01 6.84
N SER A 303 -20.01 -5.02 7.86
CA SER A 303 -19.94 -6.11 8.84
C SER A 303 -21.20 -6.18 9.71
N CYS A 304 -21.89 -5.05 9.90
CA CYS A 304 -23.14 -4.98 10.65
C CYS A 304 -24.33 -4.76 9.72
N HIS A 305 -24.18 -3.88 8.72
CA HIS A 305 -25.27 -3.47 7.84
C HIS A 305 -25.45 -4.35 6.61
N GLY A 306 -24.50 -5.24 6.31
CA GLY A 306 -24.55 -6.13 5.16
C GLY A 306 -24.17 -5.49 3.82
N PRO A 307 -24.42 -6.19 2.69
CA PRO A 307 -25.15 -7.45 2.63
C PRO A 307 -24.35 -8.59 3.29
N LEU A 308 -25.03 -9.36 4.14
CA LEU A 308 -24.49 -10.59 4.73
C LEU A 308 -25.10 -11.78 3.96
N PRO A 309 -24.48 -12.98 3.98
CA PRO A 309 -25.05 -14.16 3.33
C PRO A 309 -26.51 -14.39 3.74
N GLY A 310 -27.45 -14.29 2.79
CA GLY A 310 -28.89 -14.43 3.04
C GLY A 310 -29.60 -13.21 3.65
N MET A 311 -28.92 -12.07 3.84
CA MET A 311 -29.54 -10.86 4.40
C MET A 311 -29.25 -9.60 3.54
N PRO A 312 -30.28 -8.86 3.11
CA PRO A 312 -30.10 -7.60 2.40
C PRO A 312 -29.50 -6.54 3.33
N VAL A 313 -29.03 -5.45 2.74
CA VAL A 313 -28.48 -4.31 3.49
C VAL A 313 -29.58 -3.76 4.42
N LYS A 314 -29.28 -3.61 5.73
CA LYS A 314 -30.22 -3.08 6.73
C LYS A 314 -29.54 -2.03 7.62
N PHE A 315 -30.02 -0.79 7.55
CA PHE A 315 -29.50 0.31 8.38
C PHE A 315 -30.34 0.62 9.63
N LYS A 316 -31.58 0.15 9.71
CA LYS A 316 -32.50 0.39 10.84
C LYS A 316 -33.03 -0.93 11.41
N GLY A 317 -33.15 -1.02 12.74
CA GLY A 317 -33.76 -2.18 13.41
C GLY A 317 -32.93 -3.45 13.27
N LEU A 318 -31.60 -3.33 13.26
CA LEU A 318 -30.73 -4.47 13.54
C LEU A 318 -30.92 -4.85 15.02
N PRO A 319 -31.08 -6.14 15.33
CA PRO A 319 -31.01 -6.61 16.71
C PRO A 319 -29.55 -6.48 17.19
N PHE A 320 -29.35 -6.06 18.44
CA PHE A 320 -28.02 -5.87 19.05
C PHE A 320 -28.04 -6.18 20.56
N ASP A 321 -29.07 -6.88 21.03
CA ASP A 321 -29.35 -7.03 22.46
C ASP A 321 -28.31 -7.90 23.18
N THR A 322 -27.59 -8.76 22.45
CA THR A 322 -26.51 -9.60 22.99
C THR A 322 -25.33 -9.69 22.02
N CYS A 323 -24.14 -9.98 22.54
CA CYS A 323 -22.96 -10.25 21.70
C CYS A 323 -23.24 -11.37 20.67
N ALA A 324 -24.01 -12.39 21.09
CA ALA A 324 -24.36 -13.55 20.28
C ALA A 324 -25.24 -13.21 19.06
N THR A 325 -25.90 -12.06 19.06
CA THR A 325 -26.70 -11.59 17.92
C THR A 325 -25.83 -11.31 16.68
N CYS A 326 -24.56 -10.97 16.88
CA CYS A 326 -23.63 -10.67 15.78
C CYS A 326 -22.39 -11.58 15.78
N HIS A 327 -21.92 -12.02 16.94
CA HIS A 327 -20.75 -12.87 17.09
C HIS A 327 -21.16 -14.30 17.40
N ALA A 328 -20.66 -15.27 16.63
CA ALA A 328 -20.83 -16.68 16.98
C ALA A 328 -20.04 -17.01 18.26
N ASP A 329 -20.57 -17.90 19.10
CA ASP A 329 -19.83 -18.42 20.24
C ASP A 329 -18.65 -19.28 19.76
N ALA A 330 -17.43 -18.79 19.99
CA ALA A 330 -16.20 -19.49 19.68
C ALA A 330 -15.86 -20.61 20.69
N HIS A 331 -16.64 -20.76 21.76
CA HIS A 331 -16.36 -21.69 22.87
C HIS A 331 -17.19 -22.96 22.77
N GLU A 332 -18.04 -23.10 21.76
CA GLU A 332 -18.84 -24.31 21.54
C GLU A 332 -19.76 -24.70 22.70
N GLY A 333 -20.27 -23.70 23.42
CA GLY A 333 -21.14 -23.93 24.58
C GLY A 333 -20.41 -24.47 25.81
N GLN A 334 -19.07 -24.62 25.79
CA GLN A 334 -18.28 -25.09 26.93
C GLN A 334 -18.45 -24.21 28.19
N LEU A 335 -18.83 -22.94 28.01
CA LEU A 335 -19.04 -21.99 29.10
C LEU A 335 -20.51 -21.86 29.52
N GLY A 336 -21.40 -22.70 28.95
CA GLY A 336 -22.83 -22.71 29.29
C GLY A 336 -23.49 -21.34 29.10
N ALA A 337 -24.19 -20.88 30.14
CA ALA A 337 -24.91 -19.60 30.15
C ALA A 337 -24.05 -18.38 30.54
N ALA A 338 -22.72 -18.52 30.57
CA ALA A 338 -21.83 -17.42 30.91
C ALA A 338 -21.99 -16.25 29.92
N LYS A 339 -22.12 -15.03 30.46
CA LYS A 339 -22.21 -13.81 29.64
C LYS A 339 -20.84 -13.45 29.07
N CYS A 340 -20.79 -13.12 27.77
CA CYS A 340 -19.54 -12.81 27.06
C CYS A 340 -18.75 -11.69 27.73
N GLU A 341 -19.44 -10.66 28.23
CA GLU A 341 -18.87 -9.48 28.89
C GLU A 341 -18.16 -9.77 30.24
N THR A 342 -18.34 -10.98 30.78
CA THR A 342 -17.61 -11.43 31.98
C THR A 342 -16.11 -11.60 31.67
N CYS A 343 -15.79 -12.00 30.43
CA CYS A 343 -14.42 -12.32 30.01
C CYS A 343 -13.94 -11.43 28.86
N HIS A 344 -14.82 -10.97 28.00
CA HIS A 344 -14.47 -10.19 26.81
C HIS A 344 -15.03 -8.78 26.90
N THR A 345 -14.41 -7.85 26.19
CA THR A 345 -14.92 -6.48 26.13
C THR A 345 -15.00 -5.99 24.71
N VAL A 346 -15.69 -4.86 24.52
CA VAL A 346 -15.74 -4.18 23.23
C VAL A 346 -14.35 -3.75 22.74
N ASP A 347 -13.37 -3.62 23.64
CA ASP A 347 -11.97 -3.30 23.33
C ASP A 347 -11.18 -4.50 22.78
N GLY A 348 -11.75 -5.70 22.82
CA GLY A 348 -11.16 -6.92 22.27
C GLY A 348 -11.61 -8.19 22.98
N PHE A 349 -11.62 -9.30 22.22
CA PHE A 349 -11.88 -10.64 22.75
C PHE A 349 -10.62 -11.32 23.33
N SER A 350 -9.42 -10.81 23.04
CA SER A 350 -8.16 -11.37 23.53
C SER A 350 -7.20 -10.26 23.99
N PRO A 351 -6.55 -10.39 25.15
CA PRO A 351 -6.70 -11.48 26.13
C PRO A 351 -8.06 -11.40 26.89
N PRO A 352 -8.60 -12.54 27.38
CA PRO A 352 -9.79 -12.51 28.24
C PRO A 352 -9.47 -11.94 29.63
N ARG A 353 -10.42 -11.23 30.24
CA ARG A 353 -10.36 -10.66 31.60
C ARG A 353 -10.72 -11.70 32.68
N PHE A 354 -10.09 -12.86 32.62
CA PHE A 354 -10.30 -13.94 33.60
C PHE A 354 -9.05 -14.13 34.45
N GLU A 355 -9.00 -13.40 35.56
CA GLU A 355 -7.84 -13.35 36.45
C GLU A 355 -7.88 -14.45 37.52
N LEU A 356 -6.80 -14.55 38.29
CA LEU A 356 -6.65 -15.55 39.37
C LEU A 356 -7.84 -15.56 40.34
N ALA A 357 -8.37 -14.39 40.72
CA ALA A 357 -9.49 -14.28 41.66
C ALA A 357 -10.78 -14.93 41.15
N GLN A 358 -11.00 -14.94 39.83
CA GLN A 358 -12.12 -15.62 39.20
C GLN A 358 -11.87 -17.13 39.13
N HIS A 359 -10.63 -17.53 38.83
CA HIS A 359 -10.26 -18.96 38.80
C HIS A 359 -10.39 -19.63 40.17
N GLN A 360 -10.11 -18.89 41.24
CA GLN A 360 -10.27 -19.32 42.64
C GLN A 360 -11.73 -19.64 43.01
N LYS A 361 -12.71 -19.21 42.22
CA LYS A 361 -14.15 -19.52 42.42
C LYS A 361 -14.63 -20.72 41.61
N THR A 362 -13.75 -21.34 40.84
CA THR A 362 -14.08 -22.52 40.03
C THR A 362 -13.89 -23.80 40.84
N ASN A 363 -14.27 -24.94 40.26
CA ASN A 363 -14.03 -26.25 40.87
C ASN A 363 -12.53 -26.62 40.94
N PHE A 364 -11.64 -25.84 40.34
CA PHE A 364 -10.20 -26.01 40.47
C PHE A 364 -9.49 -24.69 40.80
N PRO A 365 -9.44 -24.30 42.08
CA PRO A 365 -8.62 -23.17 42.52
C PRO A 365 -7.13 -23.39 42.15
N LEU A 366 -6.49 -22.39 41.53
CA LEU A 366 -5.06 -22.49 41.21
C LEU A 366 -4.24 -22.20 42.47
N ASP A 367 -3.56 -23.22 42.99
CA ASP A 367 -2.70 -23.09 44.17
C ASP A 367 -1.23 -23.37 43.86
N GLY A 368 -0.37 -22.67 44.60
CA GLY A 368 1.08 -22.77 44.49
C GLY A 368 1.60 -22.54 43.07
N ALA A 369 2.45 -23.45 42.60
CA ALA A 369 3.10 -23.33 41.29
C ALA A 369 2.09 -23.27 40.12
N HIS A 370 0.85 -23.78 40.30
CA HIS A 370 -0.19 -23.72 39.26
C HIS A 370 -0.66 -22.29 38.96
N GLN A 371 -0.51 -21.34 39.90
CA GLN A 371 -0.86 -19.93 39.68
C GLN A 371 0.00 -19.26 38.60
N LEU A 372 1.18 -19.80 38.34
CA LEU A 372 2.13 -19.29 37.36
C LEU A 372 2.01 -20.01 36.00
N VAL A 373 1.14 -21.01 35.88
CA VAL A 373 0.91 -21.73 34.63
C VAL A 373 0.02 -20.90 33.73
N GLY A 374 0.51 -20.54 32.55
CA GLY A 374 -0.30 -19.84 31.55
C GLY A 374 -1.51 -20.66 31.13
N CYS A 375 -2.63 -20.02 30.82
CA CYS A 375 -3.94 -20.67 30.61
C CYS A 375 -3.90 -21.88 29.67
N ARG A 376 -3.08 -21.83 28.61
CA ARG A 376 -2.94 -22.91 27.62
C ARG A 376 -2.28 -24.19 28.14
N GLY A 377 -1.55 -24.11 29.26
CA GLY A 377 -0.97 -25.29 29.91
C GLY A 377 -2.04 -26.21 30.47
N CYS A 378 -3.14 -25.65 30.96
CA CYS A 378 -4.29 -26.40 31.47
C CYS A 378 -5.42 -26.49 30.44
N HIS A 379 -5.63 -25.45 29.62
CA HIS A 379 -6.66 -25.37 28.58
C HIS A 379 -6.04 -25.48 27.18
N PRO A 380 -5.73 -26.70 26.71
CA PRO A 380 -5.08 -26.90 25.43
C PRO A 380 -5.97 -26.47 24.26
N ALA A 381 -5.37 -26.20 23.11
CA ALA A 381 -6.11 -25.89 21.91
C ALA A 381 -6.91 -27.12 21.42
N SER A 382 -8.21 -26.97 21.21
CA SER A 382 -9.10 -27.99 20.68
C SER A 382 -9.28 -27.82 19.17
N GLN A 383 -9.00 -28.88 18.41
CA GLN A 383 -9.25 -28.91 16.98
C GLN A 383 -10.74 -28.84 16.65
N ALA A 384 -11.61 -29.33 17.54
CA ALA A 384 -13.06 -29.25 17.38
C ALA A 384 -13.55 -27.79 17.44
N VAL A 385 -12.99 -27.01 18.37
CA VAL A 385 -13.24 -25.56 18.48
C VAL A 385 -12.69 -24.82 17.26
N LEU A 386 -11.46 -25.15 16.83
CA LEU A 386 -10.86 -24.57 15.63
C LEU A 386 -11.60 -24.92 14.34
N ALA A 387 -12.26 -26.08 14.27
CA ALA A 387 -13.00 -26.52 13.09
C ALA A 387 -14.23 -25.65 12.81
N LYS A 388 -14.81 -25.03 13.83
CA LYS A 388 -15.99 -24.18 13.71
C LYS A 388 -15.69 -22.78 13.19
N VAL A 389 -14.43 -22.36 13.23
CA VAL A 389 -13.98 -21.11 12.60
C VAL A 389 -14.19 -21.24 11.08
N PRO A 390 -15.06 -20.42 10.46
CA PRO A 390 -15.43 -20.59 9.06
C PRO A 390 -14.22 -20.56 8.12
N PRO A 391 -14.13 -21.45 7.10
CA PRO A 391 -13.02 -21.48 6.15
C PRO A 391 -12.77 -20.13 5.47
N ALA A 392 -13.85 -19.39 5.16
CA ALA A 392 -13.79 -18.06 4.58
C ALA A 392 -13.09 -17.03 5.50
N LEU A 393 -13.27 -17.13 6.82
CA LEU A 393 -12.63 -16.25 7.80
C LEU A 393 -11.13 -16.57 7.93
N LYS A 394 -10.78 -17.86 8.00
CA LYS A 394 -9.37 -18.32 7.99
C LYS A 394 -8.64 -17.82 6.75
N LEU A 395 -9.26 -17.96 5.58
CA LEU A 395 -8.71 -17.50 4.30
C LEU A 395 -8.56 -15.98 4.24
N LYS A 396 -9.55 -15.23 4.74
CA LYS A 396 -9.50 -13.76 4.80
C LYS A 396 -8.37 -13.26 5.70
N LEU A 397 -8.24 -13.80 6.91
CA LEU A 397 -7.19 -13.42 7.86
C LEU A 397 -5.79 -13.78 7.33
N SER A 398 -5.64 -14.95 6.71
CA SER A 398 -4.41 -15.37 6.01
C SER A 398 -4.02 -14.40 4.89
N ARG A 399 -4.98 -14.03 4.01
CA ARG A 399 -4.75 -13.02 2.95
C ARG A 399 -4.36 -11.64 3.50
N GLN A 400 -4.90 -11.28 4.66
CA GLN A 400 -4.61 -10.01 5.34
C GLN A 400 -3.37 -10.08 6.24
N ARG A 401 -2.66 -11.21 6.29
CA ARG A 401 -1.51 -11.47 7.18
C ARG A 401 -1.83 -11.18 8.65
N ARG A 402 -3.08 -11.38 9.08
CA ARG A 402 -3.52 -11.20 10.47
C ARG A 402 -3.54 -12.54 11.20
N PRO A 403 -3.05 -12.62 12.45
CA PRO A 403 -3.15 -13.83 13.25
C PRO A 403 -4.62 -14.17 13.54
N LEU A 404 -4.93 -15.46 13.66
CA LEU A 404 -6.25 -15.92 14.08
C LEU A 404 -6.39 -15.70 15.60
N LEU A 405 -7.09 -14.64 15.98
CA LEU A 405 -7.32 -14.25 17.37
C LEU A 405 -8.61 -14.87 17.95
N VAL A 406 -8.78 -16.18 17.81
CA VAL A 406 -9.86 -16.92 18.48
C VAL A 406 -9.29 -17.78 19.60
N SER A 407 -9.99 -17.82 20.73
CA SER A 407 -9.65 -18.76 21.80
C SER A 407 -9.99 -20.17 21.32
N ALA A 408 -8.97 -20.94 20.99
CA ALA A 408 -9.12 -22.37 20.72
C ALA A 408 -9.14 -23.20 22.01
N ALA A 409 -9.14 -22.55 23.17
CA ALA A 409 -8.94 -23.21 24.46
C ALA A 409 -10.10 -24.16 24.78
N LEU A 410 -9.76 -25.39 25.18
CA LEU A 410 -10.68 -26.34 25.75
C LEU A 410 -10.83 -26.05 27.25
N PHE A 411 -11.99 -25.52 27.65
CA PHE A 411 -12.27 -25.17 29.05
C PHE A 411 -12.74 -26.37 29.86
N ASP A 412 -13.56 -27.24 29.26
CA ASP A 412 -13.89 -28.54 29.84
C ASP A 412 -12.88 -29.59 29.38
N VAL A 413 -11.88 -29.83 30.21
CA VAL A 413 -10.83 -30.82 29.93
C VAL A 413 -11.21 -32.24 30.32
N GLY A 414 -12.39 -32.46 30.93
CA GLY A 414 -12.84 -33.79 31.37
C GLY A 414 -11.91 -34.49 32.39
N LYS A 415 -10.99 -33.73 32.99
CA LYS A 415 -10.00 -34.22 33.96
C LYS A 415 -10.48 -33.96 35.38
N LYS A 416 -10.13 -34.87 36.29
CA LYS A 416 -10.39 -34.73 37.72
C LYS A 416 -9.25 -33.93 38.37
N PRO A 417 -9.48 -32.68 38.76
CA PRO A 417 -8.42 -31.82 39.27
C PRO A 417 -7.73 -32.35 40.54
N GLU A 418 -8.43 -33.15 41.33
CA GLU A 418 -7.94 -33.72 42.59
C GLU A 418 -6.97 -34.88 42.37
N ALA A 419 -6.98 -35.47 41.17
CA ALA A 419 -6.10 -36.56 40.77
C ALA A 419 -4.92 -36.01 39.97
N CYS A 420 -3.73 -35.94 40.58
CA CYS A 420 -2.53 -35.40 39.95
C CYS A 420 -2.22 -36.08 38.60
N GLU A 421 -2.47 -37.38 38.52
CA GLU A 421 -2.27 -38.23 37.34
C GLU A 421 -3.18 -37.87 36.15
N SER A 422 -4.26 -37.11 36.38
CA SER A 422 -5.11 -36.62 35.30
C SER A 422 -4.35 -35.64 34.40
N CYS A 423 -3.38 -34.91 34.95
CA CYS A 423 -2.60 -33.89 34.25
C CYS A 423 -1.10 -34.23 34.18
N HIS A 424 -0.55 -34.86 35.20
CA HIS A 424 0.88 -35.15 35.33
C HIS A 424 1.17 -36.63 35.09
N VAL A 425 2.31 -36.91 34.47
CA VAL A 425 2.81 -38.27 34.30
C VAL A 425 3.49 -38.71 35.60
N ASP A 426 3.21 -39.92 36.05
CA ASP A 426 3.93 -40.53 37.16
C ASP A 426 5.38 -40.88 36.74
N VAL A 427 6.32 -40.06 37.19
CA VAL A 427 7.77 -40.26 36.98
C VAL A 427 8.33 -41.42 37.82
N HIS A 428 7.60 -41.85 38.85
CA HIS A 428 7.98 -42.98 39.70
C HIS A 428 7.56 -44.33 39.11
N GLN A 429 6.74 -44.35 38.06
CA GLN A 429 6.33 -45.56 37.34
C GLN A 429 5.78 -46.64 38.28
N GLY A 430 4.86 -46.23 39.15
CA GLY A 430 4.13 -47.13 40.04
C GLY A 430 4.87 -47.56 41.32
N GLN A 431 6.08 -47.04 41.59
CA GLN A 431 6.82 -47.37 42.83
C GLN A 431 6.05 -47.04 44.13
N PHE A 432 5.07 -46.14 44.06
CA PHE A 432 4.29 -45.65 45.19
C PHE A 432 2.77 -45.73 45.00
N GLU A 433 2.25 -46.66 44.17
CA GLU A 433 0.80 -46.78 43.81
C GLU A 433 -0.19 -46.74 44.99
N LYS A 434 0.24 -47.09 46.20
CA LYS A 434 -0.59 -47.08 47.42
C LYS A 434 -0.58 -45.75 48.18
N LYS A 435 0.14 -44.74 47.71
CA LYS A 435 0.24 -43.41 48.32
C LYS A 435 -0.14 -42.35 47.30
N ALA A 436 -0.98 -41.40 47.71
CA ALA A 436 -1.27 -40.22 46.91
C ALA A 436 0.00 -39.36 46.76
N CYS A 437 0.15 -38.67 45.63
CA CYS A 437 1.29 -37.78 45.38
C CYS A 437 1.46 -36.72 46.49
N SER A 438 0.34 -36.19 46.99
CA SER A 438 0.28 -35.18 48.06
C SER A 438 0.79 -35.66 49.43
N ALA A 439 0.96 -36.97 49.62
CA ALA A 439 1.59 -37.50 50.83
C ALA A 439 3.07 -37.11 50.92
N CYS A 440 3.71 -36.87 49.78
CA CYS A 440 5.14 -36.58 49.69
C CYS A 440 5.42 -35.23 49.00
N HIS A 441 4.63 -34.83 48.00
CA HIS A 441 4.84 -33.64 47.20
C HIS A 441 3.90 -32.51 47.57
N ASP A 442 4.39 -31.28 47.50
CA ASP A 442 3.61 -30.07 47.75
C ASP A 442 3.37 -29.28 46.46
N VAL A 443 2.18 -28.72 46.29
CA VAL A 443 1.82 -27.93 45.09
C VAL A 443 2.59 -26.61 45.00
N GLN A 444 3.15 -26.11 46.10
CA GLN A 444 4.02 -24.93 46.11
C GLN A 444 5.40 -25.23 45.51
N ALA A 445 5.93 -26.42 45.79
CA ALA A 445 7.28 -26.82 45.39
C ALA A 445 7.35 -28.34 45.18
N PHE A 446 6.84 -28.82 44.05
CA PHE A 446 6.64 -30.26 43.82
C PHE A 446 7.95 -31.08 43.87
N GLN A 447 9.08 -30.47 43.53
CA GLN A 447 10.40 -31.13 43.62
C GLN A 447 10.90 -31.29 45.05
N THR A 448 10.33 -30.54 46.01
CA THR A 448 10.64 -30.67 47.42
C THR A 448 9.74 -31.75 48.03
N VAL A 449 10.37 -32.79 48.56
CA VAL A 449 9.67 -33.96 49.08
C VAL A 449 9.63 -33.93 50.61
N LYS A 450 8.44 -34.16 51.17
CA LYS A 450 8.20 -34.41 52.59
C LYS A 450 8.52 -35.87 52.90
N PHE A 451 9.80 -36.19 52.98
CA PHE A 451 10.28 -37.55 53.28
C PHE A 451 11.48 -37.51 54.21
N ASP A 452 11.41 -38.30 55.28
CA ASP A 452 12.47 -38.40 56.29
C ASP A 452 12.99 -39.84 56.36
N HIS A 453 14.27 -40.05 56.03
CA HIS A 453 14.88 -41.38 56.09
C HIS A 453 14.89 -42.01 57.49
N GLN A 454 14.82 -41.20 58.55
CA GLN A 454 14.78 -41.69 59.93
C GLN A 454 13.38 -42.15 60.37
N LYS A 455 12.33 -41.73 59.64
CA LYS A 455 10.93 -42.03 60.00
C LYS A 455 10.23 -42.91 58.97
N ASP A 456 10.49 -42.65 57.69
CA ASP A 456 9.74 -43.19 56.56
C ASP A 456 10.48 -44.30 55.81
N SER A 457 11.74 -44.57 56.17
CA SER A 457 12.60 -45.58 55.52
C SER A 457 13.08 -46.65 56.51
N ARG A 458 13.38 -47.83 55.97
CA ARG A 458 14.07 -48.91 56.70
C ARG A 458 15.59 -48.73 56.73
N PHE A 459 16.11 -47.78 55.93
CA PHE A 459 17.53 -47.44 55.90
C PHE A 459 17.69 -46.01 56.39
N HIS A 460 18.17 -45.90 57.62
CA HIS A 460 18.48 -44.65 58.30
C HIS A 460 19.79 -44.11 57.73
N LEU A 461 19.82 -42.79 57.46
CA LEU A 461 21.03 -42.13 56.96
C LEU A 461 21.88 -41.68 58.15
N ASP A 462 22.61 -42.64 58.72
CA ASP A 462 23.48 -42.42 59.87
C ASP A 462 24.93 -42.18 59.45
N GLY A 463 25.69 -41.48 60.30
CA GLY A 463 27.11 -41.19 60.12
C GLY A 463 27.45 -40.59 58.75
N GLY A 464 28.37 -41.23 58.02
CA GLY A 464 28.81 -40.80 56.70
C GLY A 464 27.69 -40.75 55.64
N HIS A 465 26.62 -41.54 55.80
CA HIS A 465 25.48 -41.54 54.87
C HIS A 465 24.58 -40.31 55.02
N ALA A 466 24.57 -39.64 56.18
CA ALA A 466 23.71 -38.48 56.46
C ALA A 466 23.95 -37.30 55.49
N LYS A 467 25.14 -37.22 54.90
CA LYS A 467 25.55 -36.14 53.98
C LYS A 467 25.59 -36.57 52.50
N VAL A 468 25.18 -37.81 52.19
CA VAL A 468 25.21 -38.34 50.84
C VAL A 468 24.00 -37.82 50.04
N ALA A 469 24.25 -37.28 48.85
CA ALA A 469 23.17 -36.85 47.97
C ALA A 469 22.31 -38.04 47.50
N CYS A 470 20.99 -37.85 47.44
CA CYS A 470 20.03 -38.92 47.11
C CYS A 470 20.39 -39.71 45.85
N ALA A 471 20.84 -39.03 44.80
CA ALA A 471 21.18 -39.64 43.50
C ALA A 471 22.37 -40.62 43.55
N LYS A 472 23.18 -40.60 44.62
CA LYS A 472 24.28 -41.57 44.82
C LYS A 472 23.75 -42.95 45.25
N CYS A 473 22.57 -43.00 45.83
CA CYS A 473 21.89 -44.23 46.22
C CYS A 473 20.75 -44.55 45.24
N HIS A 474 19.96 -43.54 44.87
CA HIS A 474 18.81 -43.65 43.99
C HIS A 474 19.17 -43.26 42.56
N GLY A 475 19.57 -44.26 41.78
CA GLY A 475 19.92 -44.12 40.37
C GLY A 475 18.85 -44.63 39.40
N PRO A 476 18.92 -44.25 38.12
CA PRO A 476 18.08 -44.82 37.07
C PRO A 476 18.38 -46.30 36.86
N ASP A 477 17.33 -47.10 36.63
CA ASP A 477 17.46 -48.47 36.18
C ASP A 477 17.77 -48.57 34.67
N ALA A 478 17.80 -49.80 34.14
CA ALA A 478 18.02 -50.06 32.71
C ALA A 478 16.97 -49.40 31.78
N LYS A 479 15.83 -48.96 32.31
CA LYS A 479 14.78 -48.23 31.58
C LYS A 479 14.83 -46.72 31.83
N GLY A 480 15.82 -46.22 32.56
CA GLY A 480 15.99 -44.81 32.87
C GLY A 480 15.16 -44.31 34.06
N VAL A 481 14.46 -45.20 34.78
CA VAL A 481 13.58 -44.81 35.90
C VAL A 481 14.38 -44.79 37.19
N VAL A 482 14.41 -43.66 37.89
CA VAL A 482 15.07 -43.57 39.20
C VAL A 482 14.39 -44.49 40.21
N ARG A 483 15.15 -45.45 40.75
CA ARG A 483 14.64 -46.41 41.72
C ARG A 483 14.81 -45.91 43.13
N TYR A 484 13.68 -45.71 43.80
CA TYR A 484 13.57 -45.45 45.22
C TYR A 484 13.20 -46.71 46.02
N LYS A 485 12.54 -47.68 45.37
CA LYS A 485 12.24 -49.00 45.93
C LYS A 485 12.06 -50.06 44.82
N PRO A 486 12.49 -51.32 45.05
CA PRO A 486 13.33 -51.79 46.16
C PRO A 486 14.82 -51.49 45.93
N LEU A 487 15.53 -51.14 46.99
CA LEU A 487 17.01 -51.10 47.02
C LEU A 487 17.52 -52.16 48.01
N SER A 488 18.65 -52.77 47.69
CA SER A 488 19.34 -53.66 48.63
C SER A 488 19.93 -52.85 49.78
N LEU A 489 19.80 -53.36 51.00
CA LEU A 489 20.36 -52.76 52.21
C LEU A 489 21.74 -53.33 52.55
N GLN A 490 22.29 -54.20 51.71
CA GLN A 490 23.60 -54.80 51.92
C GLN A 490 24.71 -53.83 51.50
N CYS A 491 25.75 -53.66 52.32
CA CYS A 491 26.86 -52.75 52.06
C CYS A 491 27.46 -52.92 50.65
N ASN A 492 27.60 -54.16 50.19
CA ASN A 492 28.21 -54.49 48.89
C ASN A 492 27.35 -54.14 47.66
N ALA A 493 26.05 -53.87 47.84
CA ALA A 493 25.19 -53.45 46.75
C ALA A 493 25.51 -52.03 46.30
N CYS A 494 26.14 -51.23 47.16
CA CYS A 494 26.55 -49.86 46.87
C CYS A 494 28.07 -49.67 46.95
N HIS A 495 28.75 -50.39 47.84
CA HIS A 495 30.20 -50.28 48.06
C HIS A 495 30.93 -51.48 47.46
N ALA A 496 31.90 -51.22 46.60
CA ALA A 496 32.76 -52.27 46.07
C ALA A 496 33.66 -52.86 47.19
N ASP A 497 33.80 -54.18 47.22
CA ASP A 497 34.74 -54.83 48.12
C ASP A 497 36.19 -54.63 47.64
N VAL A 498 36.90 -53.72 48.29
CA VAL A 498 38.31 -53.44 48.02
C VAL A 498 39.26 -54.54 48.50
N HIS A 499 38.76 -55.51 49.26
CA HIS A 499 39.56 -56.62 49.78
C HIS A 499 39.62 -57.81 48.80
N ALA A 500 38.94 -57.71 47.66
CA ALA A 500 38.87 -58.75 46.63
C ALA A 500 38.45 -60.13 47.18
N GLY A 501 37.50 -60.14 48.12
CA GLY A 501 36.93 -61.35 48.69
C GLY A 501 37.82 -62.05 49.73
N GLN A 502 38.92 -61.45 50.19
CA GLN A 502 39.80 -62.02 51.23
C GLN A 502 39.06 -62.35 52.54
N PHE A 503 37.92 -61.70 52.79
CA PHE A 503 37.08 -61.91 53.97
C PHE A 503 35.75 -62.62 53.67
N SER A 504 35.57 -63.12 52.46
CA SER A 504 34.36 -63.87 52.06
C SER A 504 34.56 -65.36 52.32
N ALA A 505 34.12 -65.86 53.47
CA ALA A 505 34.14 -67.31 53.74
C ALA A 505 33.04 -68.00 52.92
N ALA A 506 33.39 -69.06 52.19
CA ALA A 506 32.46 -69.96 51.49
C ALA A 506 31.37 -69.25 50.64
N GLY A 507 31.75 -68.20 49.91
CA GLY A 507 30.83 -67.50 49.01
C GLY A 507 29.87 -66.52 49.68
N THR A 508 29.98 -66.30 51.00
CA THR A 508 29.28 -65.21 51.71
C THR A 508 30.28 -64.15 52.16
N LEU A 509 30.01 -62.89 51.84
CA LEU A 509 30.79 -61.76 52.35
C LEU A 509 30.66 -61.71 53.88
N ALA A 510 31.78 -61.56 54.60
CA ALA A 510 31.73 -61.28 56.02
C ALA A 510 30.94 -59.98 56.27
N ALA A 511 30.12 -59.96 57.33
CA ALA A 511 29.40 -58.77 57.78
C ALA A 511 30.39 -57.60 57.93
N CYS A 512 30.32 -56.63 57.02
CA CYS A 512 31.25 -55.49 56.94
C CYS A 512 31.27 -54.72 58.26
N GLU A 513 30.14 -54.72 58.96
CA GLU A 513 29.89 -54.06 60.24
C GLU A 513 30.76 -54.59 61.38
N LYS A 514 31.38 -55.78 61.21
CA LYS A 514 32.35 -56.31 62.19
C LYS A 514 33.65 -55.52 62.24
N CYS A 515 34.02 -54.86 61.15
CA CYS A 515 35.30 -54.15 61.04
C CYS A 515 35.10 -52.65 60.70
N HIS A 516 34.04 -52.33 59.98
CA HIS A 516 33.72 -50.98 59.52
C HIS A 516 32.46 -50.46 60.21
N THR A 517 32.37 -49.14 60.38
CA THR A 517 31.18 -48.48 60.92
C THR A 517 30.58 -47.56 59.86
N VAL A 518 29.31 -47.20 60.03
CA VAL A 518 28.65 -46.19 59.17
C VAL A 518 29.23 -44.78 59.37
N GLU A 519 29.90 -44.52 60.50
CA GLU A 519 30.62 -43.27 60.77
C GLU A 519 31.93 -43.19 60.00
N SER A 520 32.71 -44.27 59.99
CA SER A 520 33.95 -44.37 59.22
C SER A 520 34.19 -45.78 58.70
N PHE A 521 34.36 -45.86 57.39
CA PHE A 521 34.73 -47.09 56.69
C PHE A 521 36.26 -47.25 56.59
N LYS A 522 37.03 -46.15 56.60
CA LYS A 522 38.50 -46.18 56.54
C LYS A 522 39.12 -45.17 57.51
N PRO A 523 40.06 -45.59 58.37
CA PRO A 523 40.47 -46.98 58.62
C PRO A 523 39.31 -47.82 59.22
N ALA A 524 39.47 -49.13 59.26
CA ALA A 524 38.52 -50.02 59.93
C ALA A 524 38.56 -49.77 61.44
N VAL A 525 37.67 -48.93 61.95
CA VAL A 525 37.69 -48.48 63.35
C VAL A 525 37.14 -49.50 64.35
N ALA A 526 36.40 -50.51 63.88
CA ALA A 526 35.85 -51.57 64.74
C ALA A 526 36.75 -52.82 64.79
N PHE A 527 37.85 -52.83 64.03
CA PHE A 527 38.76 -53.98 63.96
C PHE A 527 39.87 -53.89 65.01
N GLU A 528 40.11 -55.00 65.70
CA GLU A 528 41.17 -55.13 66.69
C GLU A 528 42.07 -56.35 66.37
N HIS A 529 43.39 -56.19 66.47
CA HIS A 529 44.34 -57.31 66.35
C HIS A 529 44.47 -58.06 67.69
N LYS A 530 43.39 -58.73 68.12
CA LYS A 530 43.39 -59.66 69.26
C LYS A 530 42.29 -60.72 69.12
N PRO A 531 42.38 -61.88 69.82
CA PRO A 531 41.29 -62.84 69.82
C PRO A 531 39.97 -62.21 70.32
N PRO A 532 38.81 -62.51 69.71
CA PRO A 532 38.59 -63.49 68.63
C PRO A 532 38.74 -62.94 67.19
N PHE A 533 39.09 -61.66 67.00
CA PHE A 533 39.20 -61.04 65.66
C PHE A 533 40.39 -61.54 64.86
N THR A 534 41.55 -61.61 65.52
CA THR A 534 42.78 -62.19 64.95
C THR A 534 43.36 -63.22 65.89
N THR A 535 44.08 -64.18 65.33
CA THR A 535 44.87 -65.15 66.12
C THR A 535 46.27 -64.61 66.44
N PHE A 536 46.68 -63.50 65.81
CA PHE A 536 47.95 -62.83 66.03
C PHE A 536 47.65 -61.51 66.73
N GLU A 537 47.99 -61.44 68.02
CA GLU A 537 47.80 -60.26 68.87
C GLU A 537 48.98 -59.31 68.69
N LEU A 538 48.71 -58.02 68.49
CA LEU A 538 49.78 -57.02 68.42
C LEU A 538 50.16 -56.60 69.84
N ASP A 539 51.30 -57.12 70.32
CA ASP A 539 51.90 -56.78 71.62
C ASP A 539 53.27 -56.12 71.47
N GLY A 540 53.78 -55.55 72.57
CA GLY A 540 55.12 -54.94 72.62
C GLY A 540 55.40 -53.94 71.49
N ALA A 541 56.51 -54.15 70.78
CA ALA A 541 56.91 -53.28 69.68
C ALA A 541 55.98 -53.35 68.45
N HIS A 542 55.24 -54.46 68.26
CA HIS A 542 54.36 -54.65 67.10
C HIS A 542 53.17 -53.69 67.09
N GLN A 543 52.74 -53.17 68.25
CA GLN A 543 51.68 -52.16 68.36
C GLN A 543 52.01 -50.84 67.64
N LYS A 544 53.31 -50.55 67.47
CA LYS A 544 53.81 -49.32 66.84
C LYS A 544 54.23 -49.53 65.38
N VAL A 545 54.11 -50.75 64.85
CA VAL A 545 54.47 -51.08 63.48
C VAL A 545 53.33 -50.65 62.55
N SER A 546 53.66 -49.98 61.44
CA SER A 546 52.65 -49.58 60.47
C SER A 546 52.08 -50.79 59.73
N CYS A 547 50.78 -50.74 59.43
CA CYS A 547 50.04 -51.87 58.87
C CYS A 547 50.68 -52.43 57.60
N GLU A 548 51.25 -51.59 56.73
CA GLU A 548 51.81 -51.97 55.43
C GLU A 548 53.08 -52.82 55.56
N LYS A 549 53.78 -52.74 56.69
CA LYS A 549 54.96 -53.57 56.96
C LYS A 549 54.58 -55.05 57.16
N CYS A 550 53.38 -55.31 57.67
CA CYS A 550 52.85 -56.66 57.83
C CYS A 550 51.90 -57.04 56.68
N HIS A 551 51.19 -56.07 56.11
CA HIS A 551 50.18 -56.23 55.07
C HIS A 551 50.66 -55.63 53.74
N PRO A 552 51.48 -56.36 52.95
CA PRO A 552 52.00 -55.85 51.69
C PRO A 552 50.91 -55.76 50.63
N LYS A 553 51.09 -54.84 49.70
CA LYS A 553 50.30 -54.79 48.46
C LYS A 553 50.72 -55.93 47.55
N VAL A 554 49.75 -56.73 47.11
CA VAL A 554 49.95 -57.85 46.20
C VAL A 554 49.01 -57.72 45.01
N LYS A 555 49.41 -58.23 43.84
CA LYS A 555 48.50 -58.37 42.70
C LYS A 555 47.75 -59.68 42.80
N THR A 556 46.43 -59.64 42.90
CA THR A 556 45.56 -60.83 42.91
C THR A 556 44.51 -60.67 41.83
N LYS A 557 44.39 -61.64 40.91
CA LYS A 557 43.44 -61.61 39.77
C LYS A 557 43.48 -60.30 38.96
N GLY A 558 44.67 -59.73 38.78
CA GLY A 558 44.87 -58.50 37.99
C GLY A 558 44.63 -57.17 38.73
N VAL A 559 44.21 -57.20 40.00
CA VAL A 559 44.00 -56.00 40.83
C VAL A 559 45.03 -55.93 41.95
N GLU A 560 45.58 -54.75 42.20
CA GLU A 560 46.48 -54.51 43.35
C GLU A 560 45.65 -54.37 44.63
N VAL A 561 45.85 -55.26 45.59
CA VAL A 561 45.12 -55.31 46.86
C VAL A 561 46.08 -55.48 48.02
N VAL A 562 45.71 -54.97 49.19
CA VAL A 562 46.48 -55.22 50.42
C VAL A 562 46.20 -56.66 50.89
N ARG A 563 47.24 -57.46 51.11
CA ARG A 563 47.11 -58.84 51.60
C ARG A 563 46.91 -58.86 53.11
N TYR A 564 45.70 -59.14 53.54
CA TYR A 564 45.36 -59.35 54.95
C TYR A 564 45.40 -60.82 55.36
N ARG A 565 45.15 -61.75 54.41
CA ARG A 565 45.22 -63.19 54.67
C ARG A 565 45.50 -64.00 53.38
N PRO A 566 46.24 -65.12 53.46
CA PRO A 566 47.07 -65.56 54.59
C PRO A 566 48.36 -64.75 54.71
N LEU A 567 48.86 -64.61 55.94
CA LEU A 567 50.16 -64.04 56.26
C LEU A 567 50.96 -65.03 57.14
N PRO A 568 52.29 -65.07 57.00
CA PRO A 568 53.13 -65.85 57.90
C PRO A 568 52.97 -65.35 59.34
N ARG A 569 53.06 -66.27 60.30
CA ARG A 569 52.96 -65.98 61.75
C ARG A 569 54.24 -66.29 62.52
N GLU A 570 55.17 -66.97 61.87
CA GLU A 570 56.48 -67.33 62.40
C GLU A 570 57.45 -66.14 62.21
N CYS A 571 58.41 -66.00 63.11
CA CYS A 571 59.33 -64.86 63.14
C CYS A 571 60.11 -64.72 61.82
N GLU A 572 60.55 -65.84 61.26
CA GLU A 572 61.34 -65.95 60.03
C GLU A 572 60.54 -65.52 58.80
N GLY A 573 59.21 -65.58 58.87
CA GLY A 573 58.33 -65.17 57.77
C GLY A 573 58.22 -63.64 57.59
N CYS A 574 58.67 -62.86 58.58
CA CYS A 574 58.57 -61.40 58.59
C CYS A 574 59.90 -60.70 58.91
N HIS A 575 60.80 -61.34 59.64
CA HIS A 575 62.11 -60.79 60.00
C HIS A 575 63.22 -61.53 59.25
N SER A 576 64.16 -60.77 58.70
CA SER A 576 65.41 -61.34 58.21
C SER A 576 66.20 -61.91 59.39
N ASP A 577 66.79 -63.09 59.20
CA ASP A 577 67.70 -63.66 60.18
C ASP A 577 68.98 -62.79 60.26
N PHE A 578 69.07 -61.96 61.30
CA PHE A 578 70.24 -61.13 61.56
C PHE A 578 71.44 -61.94 62.09
N HIS A 579 71.25 -63.23 62.35
CA HIS A 579 72.31 -64.13 62.76
C HIS A 579 73.08 -64.73 61.57
N HIS A 580 72.68 -64.46 60.32
CA HIS A 580 73.34 -64.96 59.10
C HIS A 580 73.56 -66.49 59.13
N GLY A 581 72.60 -67.26 59.64
CA GLY A 581 72.75 -68.71 59.76
C GLY A 581 73.71 -69.16 60.87
N ALA A 582 74.13 -68.28 61.79
CA ALA A 582 75.01 -68.64 62.91
C ALA A 582 74.42 -69.70 63.86
N PHE A 583 73.14 -70.03 63.72
CA PHE A 583 72.46 -71.09 64.46
C PHE A 583 71.99 -72.25 63.58
N GLU A 584 72.39 -72.32 62.29
CA GLU A 584 72.14 -73.52 61.48
C GLU A 584 72.85 -74.74 62.10
N GLY A 585 72.05 -75.74 62.50
CA GLY A 585 72.54 -76.95 63.19
C GLY A 585 72.52 -76.87 64.72
N PHE A 586 72.10 -75.74 65.31
CA PHE A 586 71.84 -75.66 66.74
C PHE A 586 70.45 -76.22 67.06
N SER A 587 70.40 -77.45 67.56
CA SER A 587 69.17 -78.01 68.14
C SER A 587 69.13 -77.63 69.62
N PRO A 588 68.03 -77.02 70.12
CA PRO A 588 67.88 -76.67 71.53
C PRO A 588 68.00 -77.87 72.47
#